data_AF-A0A3D1PNT1-F1
#
_entry.id   AF-A0A3D1PNT1-F1
#
_cell.length_a   1.000
_cell.length_b   1.000
_cell.length_c   1.000
_cell.angle_alpha   90.00
_cell.angle_beta   90.00
_cell.angle_gamma   90.00
#
_symmetry.space_group_name_H-M   'P 1'
#
loop_
_entity.id
_entity.type
_entity.pdbx_description
1 polymer ?
#
loop_
_entity_poly.entity_id
_entity_poly.type
_entity_poly.pdbx_seq_one_letter_code
_entity_poly.pdbx_strand_id
1 'polypeptide(L)'
;FLEFNYMIMQSYDFYHLFQNYGCNMEFGGDDQWSNMLGGTELIRRKLGKDAYAMTITLLTDSQGKKMGKTAGNAVWLDPNKTSPFEFYQYWRNVGDADVLKCIRMLTFLPLEQIDEMDHWEGEQLNKAKEILAYELTSMVHGAEEAEKAQSAARQLFSGVADHENMPTTQLDAALVKDGKVGLLAAMVGAKLCGSNREARQLVQQGGVLVDGEKVTDPTFGLTVEQLQNGVVIKKGKKTYHKVTL
;
A
#
# COMPACT_ATOMS: atom_id res chain seq x y z
N PHE A 1 31.06 -23.11 -5.87
CA PHE A 1 31.62 -23.65 -4.62
C PHE A 1 31.07 -22.94 -3.39
N LEU A 2 31.14 -21.60 -3.29
CA LEU A 2 30.64 -20.87 -2.11
C LEU A 2 29.13 -21.03 -1.86
N GLU A 3 28.28 -20.83 -2.87
CA GLU A 3 26.81 -20.95 -2.74
C GLU A 3 26.34 -22.38 -2.39
N PHE A 4 27.05 -23.40 -2.86
CA PHE A 4 26.73 -24.81 -2.57
C PHE A 4 26.93 -25.16 -1.09
N ASN A 5 27.84 -24.46 -0.39
CA ASN A 5 28.09 -24.70 1.03
C ASN A 5 27.09 -23.99 1.96
N TYR A 6 26.22 -23.14 1.41
CA TYR A 6 25.23 -22.40 2.22
C TYR A 6 24.33 -23.33 3.04
N MET A 7 23.84 -24.41 2.42
CA MET A 7 22.98 -25.40 3.09
C MET A 7 23.67 -26.03 4.30
N ILE A 8 24.97 -26.32 4.19
CA ILE A 8 25.75 -26.95 5.27
C ILE A 8 25.90 -25.98 6.44
N MET A 9 26.17 -24.71 6.15
CA MET A 9 26.30 -23.68 7.19
C MET A 9 24.98 -23.48 7.92
N GLN A 10 23.86 -23.28 7.21
CA GLN A 10 22.54 -23.15 7.84
C GLN A 10 22.15 -24.39 8.65
N SER A 11 22.44 -25.60 8.15
CA SER A 11 22.20 -26.83 8.90
C SER A 11 22.99 -26.87 10.21
N TYR A 12 24.23 -26.39 10.18
CA TYR A 12 25.10 -26.32 11.35
C TYR A 12 24.60 -25.29 12.37
N ASP A 13 24.04 -24.16 11.92
CA ASP A 13 23.44 -23.17 12.82
C ASP A 13 22.30 -23.78 13.64
N PHE A 14 21.38 -24.53 13.00
CA PHE A 14 20.30 -25.20 13.73
C PHE A 14 20.84 -26.25 14.71
N TYR A 15 21.81 -27.07 14.28
CA TYR A 15 22.48 -28.03 15.16
C TYR A 15 23.14 -27.34 16.38
N HIS A 16 23.85 -26.24 16.17
CA HIS A 16 24.49 -25.47 17.22
C HIS A 16 23.47 -24.89 18.20
N LEU A 17 22.38 -24.30 17.70
CA LEU A 17 21.32 -23.75 18.54
C LEU A 17 20.58 -24.83 19.33
N PHE A 18 20.38 -26.01 18.74
CA PHE A 18 19.80 -27.16 19.42
C PHE A 18 20.68 -27.60 20.61
N GLN A 19 21.99 -27.71 20.40
CA GLN A 19 22.91 -28.16 21.45
C GLN A 19 23.03 -27.16 22.61
N ASN A 20 23.11 -25.86 22.30
CA ASN A 20 23.45 -24.84 23.29
C ASN A 20 22.22 -24.23 23.97
N TYR A 21 21.07 -24.24 23.31
CA TYR A 21 19.85 -23.57 23.78
C TYR A 21 18.62 -24.47 23.78
N GLY A 22 18.72 -25.72 23.32
CA GLY A 22 17.56 -26.61 23.20
C GLY A 22 16.56 -26.18 22.12
N CYS A 23 16.98 -25.32 21.18
CA CYS A 23 16.14 -24.91 20.05
C CYS A 23 15.76 -26.15 19.23
N ASN A 24 14.49 -26.53 19.24
CA ASN A 24 13.99 -27.77 18.62
C ASN A 24 13.08 -27.52 17.40
N MET A 25 12.89 -26.27 16.97
CA MET A 25 12.12 -25.92 15.79
C MET A 25 12.75 -24.73 15.06
N GLU A 26 12.86 -24.83 13.73
CA GLU A 26 13.23 -23.73 12.83
C GLU A 26 12.00 -23.36 11.97
N PHE A 27 11.77 -22.07 11.76
CA PHE A 27 10.72 -21.60 10.86
C PHE A 27 11.21 -20.48 9.94
N GLY A 28 10.67 -20.45 8.72
CA GLY A 28 11.09 -19.52 7.68
C GLY A 28 10.13 -19.48 6.49
N GLY A 29 10.48 -18.73 5.45
CA GLY A 29 9.72 -18.72 4.19
C GLY A 29 9.69 -20.09 3.52
N ASP A 30 8.68 -20.31 2.68
CA ASP A 30 8.53 -21.55 1.88
C ASP A 30 9.79 -21.88 1.04
N ASP A 31 10.52 -20.86 0.62
CA ASP A 31 11.77 -20.92 -0.14
C ASP A 31 12.96 -21.47 0.67
N GLN A 32 12.86 -21.55 2.00
CA GLN A 32 13.92 -22.07 2.87
C GLN A 32 13.75 -23.54 3.25
N TRP A 33 12.67 -24.21 2.80
CA TRP A 33 12.30 -25.55 3.25
C TRP A 33 13.44 -26.58 3.20
N SER A 34 14.13 -26.69 2.06
CA SER A 34 15.21 -27.67 1.88
C SER A 34 16.39 -27.44 2.82
N ASN A 35 16.66 -26.19 3.17
CA ASN A 35 17.80 -25.83 4.02
C ASN A 35 17.50 -26.14 5.48
N MET A 36 16.29 -25.81 5.94
CA MET A 36 15.83 -26.13 7.31
C MET A 36 15.77 -27.65 7.54
N LEU A 37 15.32 -28.42 6.55
CA LEU A 37 15.36 -29.89 6.61
C LEU A 37 16.80 -30.42 6.77
N GLY A 38 17.79 -29.77 6.17
CA GLY A 38 19.20 -30.09 6.36
C GLY A 38 19.62 -30.01 7.84
N GLY A 39 19.16 -28.98 8.56
CA GLY A 39 19.39 -28.83 9.99
C GLY A 39 18.74 -29.95 10.81
N THR A 40 17.47 -30.25 10.55
CA THR A 40 16.76 -31.35 11.23
C THR A 40 17.46 -32.70 11.04
N GLU A 41 17.93 -32.97 9.81
CA GLU A 41 18.64 -34.21 9.47
C GLU A 41 20.01 -34.28 10.14
N LEU A 42 20.72 -33.16 10.23
CA LEU A 42 22.02 -33.09 10.90
C LEU A 42 21.88 -33.40 12.40
N ILE A 43 20.89 -32.81 13.07
CA ILE A 43 20.57 -33.07 14.48
C ILE A 43 20.27 -34.55 14.69
N ARG A 44 19.42 -35.14 13.85
CA ARG A 44 19.09 -36.56 13.90
C ARG A 44 20.33 -37.44 13.75
N ARG A 45 21.19 -37.16 12.77
CA ARG A 45 22.40 -37.95 12.50
C ARG A 45 23.45 -37.83 13.59
N LYS A 46 23.63 -36.64 14.17
CA LYS A 46 24.70 -36.39 15.15
C LYS A 46 24.29 -36.74 16.57
N LEU A 47 23.03 -36.55 16.92
CA LEU A 47 22.54 -36.65 18.30
C LEU A 47 21.46 -37.72 18.49
N GLY A 48 20.91 -38.28 17.42
CA GLY A 48 19.78 -39.22 17.50
C GLY A 48 18.50 -38.59 18.05
N LYS A 49 18.32 -37.28 17.86
CA LYS A 49 17.19 -36.50 18.37
C LYS A 49 16.35 -35.94 17.23
N ASP A 50 15.08 -35.68 17.53
CA ASP A 50 14.15 -35.04 16.60
C ASP A 50 14.15 -33.52 16.75
N ALA A 51 14.03 -32.84 15.62
CA ALA A 51 13.84 -31.40 15.51
C ALA A 51 12.86 -31.13 14.36
N TYR A 52 12.19 -29.97 14.41
CA TYR A 52 11.07 -29.66 13.52
C TYR A 52 11.40 -28.48 12.61
N ALA A 53 10.78 -28.47 11.43
CA ALA A 53 10.82 -27.34 10.52
C ALA A 53 9.38 -26.94 10.16
N MET A 54 9.10 -25.65 10.11
CA MET A 54 7.81 -25.11 9.69
C MET A 54 8.02 -23.99 8.66
N THR A 55 7.24 -24.00 7.59
CA THR A 55 7.27 -22.90 6.61
C THR A 55 6.08 -21.97 6.81
N ILE A 56 6.32 -20.69 6.52
CA ILE A 56 5.31 -19.65 6.49
C ILE A 56 5.05 -19.31 5.02
N THR A 57 3.78 -19.21 4.65
CA THR A 57 3.38 -18.85 3.29
C THR A 57 3.82 -17.43 2.94
N LEU A 58 4.37 -17.25 1.74
CA LEU A 58 4.74 -15.94 1.25
C LEU A 58 3.52 -15.02 1.14
N LEU A 59 3.69 -13.77 1.56
CA LEU A 59 2.66 -12.75 1.41
C LEU A 59 2.54 -12.32 -0.06
N THR A 60 1.44 -12.69 -0.68
CA THR A 60 1.05 -12.33 -2.05
C THR A 60 -0.19 -11.46 -2.06
N ASP A 61 -0.32 -10.59 -3.06
CA ASP A 61 -1.57 -9.90 -3.36
C ASP A 61 -2.58 -10.85 -4.05
N SER A 62 -3.79 -10.36 -4.25
CA SER A 62 -4.89 -11.05 -4.92
C SER A 62 -4.59 -11.45 -6.37
N GLN A 63 -3.55 -10.88 -6.98
CA GLN A 63 -3.04 -11.22 -8.31
C GLN A 63 -1.88 -12.22 -8.27
N GLY A 64 -1.51 -12.71 -7.08
CA GLY A 64 -0.42 -13.66 -6.87
C GLY A 64 0.98 -13.04 -6.88
N LYS A 65 1.11 -11.71 -6.93
CA LYS A 65 2.41 -11.03 -6.91
C LYS A 65 2.87 -10.84 -5.45
N LYS A 66 4.17 -11.03 -5.21
CA LYS A 66 4.76 -10.81 -3.87
C LYS A 66 4.56 -9.37 -3.41
N MET A 67 3.96 -9.20 -2.23
CA MET A 67 3.80 -7.88 -1.59
C MET A 67 5.15 -7.39 -1.07
N GLY A 68 5.31 -6.07 -0.93
CA GLY A 68 6.55 -5.42 -0.45
C GLY A 68 7.53 -5.06 -1.55
N LYS A 69 7.22 -5.39 -2.82
CA LYS A 69 7.89 -4.85 -4.01
C LYS A 69 6.93 -3.93 -4.75
N THR A 70 6.98 -2.63 -4.45
CA THR A 70 6.44 -1.64 -5.40
C THR A 70 7.21 -1.77 -6.72
N ALA A 71 6.69 -1.25 -7.83
CA ALA A 71 7.37 -1.30 -9.13
C ALA A 71 8.71 -0.55 -9.09
N GLY A 72 9.75 -1.19 -8.55
CA GLY A 72 11.11 -0.69 -8.41
C GLY A 72 11.68 -0.64 -6.98
N ASN A 73 10.87 -0.46 -5.92
CA ASN A 73 11.39 -0.22 -4.57
C ASN A 73 10.81 -1.16 -3.50
N ALA A 74 11.71 -1.71 -2.67
CA ALA A 74 11.34 -2.42 -1.45
C ALA A 74 10.77 -1.44 -0.41
N VAL A 75 9.81 -1.91 0.39
CA VAL A 75 9.32 -1.18 1.57
C VAL A 75 10.26 -1.52 2.72
N TRP A 76 11.11 -0.58 3.12
CA TRP A 76 12.09 -0.79 4.18
C TRP A 76 11.52 -0.50 5.56
N LEU A 77 12.01 -1.20 6.58
CA LEU A 77 11.71 -0.89 7.98
C LEU A 77 12.57 0.26 8.53
N ASP A 78 13.70 0.55 7.88
CA ASP A 78 14.59 1.66 8.26
C ASP A 78 13.94 3.00 7.85
N PRO A 79 13.65 3.91 8.79
CA PRO A 79 13.00 5.19 8.51
C PRO A 79 13.81 6.09 7.57
N ASN A 80 15.12 5.85 7.41
CA ASN A 80 15.98 6.61 6.49
C ASN A 80 15.86 6.13 5.03
N LYS A 81 15.29 4.94 4.81
CA LYS A 81 15.08 4.36 3.46
C LYS A 81 13.62 4.41 3.03
N THR A 82 12.70 4.24 3.97
CA THR A 82 11.26 4.43 3.77
C THR A 82 10.77 5.18 4.99
N SER A 83 10.36 6.44 4.81
CA SER A 83 9.90 7.25 5.93
C SER A 83 8.65 6.63 6.58
N PRO A 84 8.37 6.87 7.88
CA PRO A 84 7.16 6.33 8.53
C PRO A 84 5.87 6.70 7.80
N PHE A 85 5.83 7.90 7.20
CA PHE A 85 4.71 8.33 6.37
C PHE A 85 4.59 7.51 5.07
N GLU A 86 5.68 7.28 4.34
CA GLU A 86 5.67 6.43 3.13
C GLU A 86 5.31 4.97 3.45
N PHE A 87 5.82 4.45 4.58
CA PHE A 87 5.47 3.13 5.09
C PHE A 87 3.97 3.03 5.38
N TYR A 88 3.42 4.00 6.12
CA TYR A 88 1.98 4.11 6.37
C TYR A 88 1.17 4.16 5.07
N GLN A 89 1.58 5.01 4.11
CA GLN A 89 0.91 5.16 2.83
C GLN A 89 0.93 3.88 1.99
N TYR A 90 2.02 3.12 2.02
CA TYR A 90 2.08 1.83 1.32
C TYR A 90 0.97 0.89 1.81
N TRP A 91 0.82 0.72 3.13
CA TRP A 91 -0.21 -0.14 3.71
C TRP A 91 -1.62 0.42 3.55
N ARG A 92 -1.77 1.76 3.61
CA ARG A 92 -3.04 2.44 3.38
C ARG A 92 -3.58 2.25 1.96
N ASN A 93 -2.70 1.97 1.01
CA ASN A 93 -2.99 1.77 -0.41
C ASN A 93 -3.06 0.29 -0.83
N VAL A 94 -3.06 -0.65 0.11
CA VAL A 94 -3.33 -2.06 -0.18
C VAL A 94 -4.72 -2.21 -0.79
N GLY A 95 -4.87 -3.15 -1.73
CA GLY A 95 -6.15 -3.42 -2.39
C GLY A 95 -7.24 -3.87 -1.41
N ASP A 96 -8.49 -3.59 -1.74
CA ASP A 96 -9.65 -3.98 -0.90
C ASP A 96 -9.68 -5.49 -0.66
N ALA A 97 -9.39 -6.28 -1.70
CA ALA A 97 -9.34 -7.74 -1.61
C ALA A 97 -8.22 -8.28 -0.70
N ASP A 98 -7.22 -7.46 -0.38
CA ASP A 98 -5.99 -7.87 0.30
C ASP A 98 -5.91 -7.37 1.74
N VAL A 99 -6.72 -6.36 2.12
CA VAL A 99 -6.60 -5.68 3.42
C VAL A 99 -6.83 -6.63 4.60
N LEU A 100 -7.90 -7.41 4.59
CA LEU A 100 -8.22 -8.31 5.71
C LEU A 100 -7.21 -9.45 5.83
N LYS A 101 -6.75 -10.00 4.70
CA LYS A 101 -5.65 -10.97 4.67
C LYS A 101 -4.40 -10.38 5.32
N CYS A 102 -4.04 -9.15 4.97
CA CYS A 102 -2.88 -8.48 5.56
C CYS A 102 -3.07 -8.24 7.07
N ILE A 103 -4.25 -7.83 7.52
CA ILE A 103 -4.55 -7.63 8.94
C ILE A 103 -4.34 -8.94 9.71
N ARG A 104 -4.92 -10.05 9.23
CA ARG A 104 -4.80 -11.39 9.85
C ARG A 104 -3.37 -11.88 9.92
N MET A 105 -2.55 -11.59 8.92
CA MET A 105 -1.18 -12.11 8.83
C MET A 105 -0.13 -11.24 9.52
N LEU A 106 -0.34 -9.93 9.62
CA LEU A 106 0.72 -8.97 9.97
C LEU A 106 0.45 -8.19 11.26
N THR A 107 -0.74 -8.28 11.84
CA THR A 107 -1.09 -7.53 13.06
C THR A 107 -1.30 -8.46 14.25
N PHE A 108 -1.31 -7.89 15.46
CA PHE A 108 -1.67 -8.60 16.69
C PHE A 108 -3.12 -8.37 17.10
N LEU A 109 -3.98 -7.89 16.19
CA LEU A 109 -5.40 -7.73 16.48
C LEU A 109 -6.03 -9.10 16.77
N PRO A 110 -6.93 -9.20 17.78
CA PRO A 110 -7.66 -10.43 18.05
C PRO A 110 -8.45 -10.89 16.82
N LEU A 111 -8.44 -12.20 16.55
CA LEU A 111 -9.13 -12.76 15.39
C LEU A 111 -10.62 -12.41 15.39
N GLU A 112 -11.24 -12.37 16.57
CA GLU A 112 -12.64 -12.01 16.74
C GLU A 112 -12.95 -10.60 16.20
N GLN A 113 -12.03 -9.64 16.42
CA GLN A 113 -12.18 -8.28 15.87
C GLN A 113 -12.04 -8.26 14.35
N ILE A 114 -11.20 -9.14 13.80
CA ILE A 114 -10.98 -9.22 12.36
C ILE A 114 -12.15 -9.94 11.67
N ASP A 115 -12.74 -10.94 12.32
CA ASP A 115 -13.93 -11.66 11.84
C ASP A 115 -15.15 -10.73 11.73
N GLU A 116 -15.28 -9.74 12.63
CA GLU A 116 -16.29 -8.69 12.49
C GLU A 116 -16.07 -7.85 11.22
N MET A 117 -14.82 -7.68 10.78
CA MET A 117 -14.47 -6.92 9.57
C MET A 117 -14.74 -7.68 8.27
N ASP A 118 -14.97 -9.00 8.30
CA ASP A 118 -15.24 -9.80 7.08
C ASP A 118 -16.52 -9.34 6.36
N HIS A 119 -17.44 -8.69 7.08
CA HIS A 119 -18.69 -8.16 6.55
C HIS A 119 -18.60 -6.69 6.15
N TRP A 120 -17.42 -6.07 6.27
CA TRP A 120 -17.24 -4.64 5.98
C TRP A 120 -17.16 -4.39 4.48
N GLU A 121 -17.92 -3.40 4.01
CA GLU A 121 -17.93 -2.98 2.61
C GLU A 121 -17.79 -1.46 2.48
N GLY A 122 -17.43 -0.99 1.29
CA GLY A 122 -17.37 0.44 0.97
C GLY A 122 -16.49 1.24 1.93
N GLU A 123 -17.08 2.22 2.62
CA GLU A 123 -16.37 3.10 3.56
C GLU A 123 -15.73 2.33 4.74
N GLN A 124 -16.33 1.22 5.16
CA GLN A 124 -15.78 0.41 6.24
C GLN A 124 -14.44 -0.25 5.85
N LEU A 125 -14.26 -0.62 4.58
CA LEU A 125 -12.97 -1.13 4.10
C LEU A 125 -11.87 -0.05 4.15
N ASN A 126 -12.21 1.21 3.94
CA ASN A 126 -11.26 2.31 4.15
C ASN A 126 -10.81 2.39 5.61
N LYS A 127 -11.71 2.15 6.57
CA LYS A 127 -11.38 2.05 7.98
C LYS A 127 -10.45 0.86 8.26
N ALA A 128 -10.70 -0.30 7.66
CA ALA A 128 -9.80 -1.45 7.78
C ALA A 128 -8.38 -1.13 7.26
N LYS A 129 -8.26 -0.39 6.15
CA LYS A 129 -6.95 0.04 5.64
C LYS A 129 -6.25 1.04 6.57
N GLU A 130 -6.99 1.94 7.21
CA GLU A 130 -6.44 2.83 8.22
C GLU A 130 -5.92 2.07 9.44
N ILE A 131 -6.67 1.06 9.89
CA ILE A 131 -6.28 0.17 10.99
C ILE A 131 -4.99 -0.58 10.61
N LEU A 132 -4.96 -1.25 9.46
CA LEU A 132 -3.78 -1.96 8.97
C LEU A 132 -2.54 -1.05 8.92
N ALA A 133 -2.66 0.12 8.31
CA ALA A 133 -1.55 1.05 8.19
C ALA A 133 -1.08 1.56 9.55
N TYR A 134 -2.01 1.84 10.47
CA TYR A 134 -1.68 2.31 11.81
C TYR A 134 -0.97 1.22 12.63
N GLU A 135 -1.53 0.01 12.70
CA GLU A 135 -0.96 -1.10 13.46
C GLU A 135 0.47 -1.44 13.00
N LEU A 136 0.70 -1.50 11.69
CA LEU A 136 2.02 -1.82 11.16
C LEU A 136 3.02 -0.68 11.35
N THR A 137 2.61 0.58 11.13
CA THR A 137 3.51 1.72 11.38
C THR A 137 3.82 1.85 12.87
N SER A 138 2.85 1.60 13.76
CA SER A 138 3.04 1.62 15.21
C SER A 138 4.02 0.54 15.66
N MET A 139 3.88 -0.68 15.11
CA MET A 139 4.78 -1.81 15.41
C MET A 139 6.23 -1.54 14.98
N VAL A 140 6.44 -0.91 13.82
CA VAL A 140 7.79 -0.74 13.23
C VAL A 140 8.46 0.57 13.67
N HIS A 141 7.70 1.67 13.71
CA HIS A 141 8.21 3.02 13.91
C HIS A 141 7.74 3.67 15.22
N GLY A 142 6.90 2.99 16.00
CA GLY A 142 6.34 3.49 17.25
C GLY A 142 5.02 4.25 17.06
N ALA A 143 4.23 4.29 18.13
CA ALA A 143 2.90 4.89 18.13
C ALA A 143 2.90 6.38 17.74
N GLU A 144 3.87 7.17 18.22
CA GLU A 144 3.96 8.60 17.92
C GLU A 144 4.10 8.86 16.41
N GLU A 145 4.94 8.08 15.72
CA GLU A 145 5.13 8.21 14.28
C GLU A 145 3.92 7.69 13.49
N ALA A 146 3.23 6.66 14.00
CA ALA A 146 1.98 6.19 13.44
C ALA A 146 0.85 7.23 13.54
N GLU A 147 0.72 7.91 14.68
CA GLU A 147 -0.24 9.00 14.89
C GLU A 147 0.07 10.20 13.98
N LYS A 148 1.34 10.60 13.85
CA LYS A 148 1.76 11.63 12.91
C LYS A 148 1.44 11.25 11.47
N ALA A 149 1.77 10.02 11.07
CA ALA A 149 1.52 9.53 9.71
C ALA A 149 0.03 9.44 9.40
N GLN A 150 -0.79 8.93 10.32
CA GLN A 150 -2.24 8.87 10.19
C GLN A 150 -2.85 10.28 10.13
N SER A 151 -2.42 11.19 11.00
CA SER A 151 -2.88 12.58 10.99
C SER A 151 -2.53 13.28 9.69
N ALA A 152 -1.31 13.12 9.19
CA ALA A 152 -0.88 13.66 7.90
C ALA A 152 -1.66 13.04 6.74
N ALA A 153 -1.92 11.74 6.77
CA ALA A 153 -2.73 11.03 5.77
C ALA A 153 -4.17 11.54 5.77
N ARG A 154 -4.77 11.70 6.94
CA ARG A 154 -6.11 12.28 7.12
C ARG A 154 -6.17 13.73 6.68
N GLN A 155 -5.13 14.54 6.93
CA GLN A 155 -5.07 15.93 6.45
C GLN A 155 -4.89 16.01 4.93
N LEU A 156 -4.15 15.08 4.33
CA LEU A 156 -4.04 14.99 2.87
C LEU A 156 -5.37 14.58 2.27
N PHE A 157 -6.09 13.64 2.89
CA PHE A 157 -7.42 13.22 2.49
C PHE A 157 -8.49 14.26 2.83
N SER A 158 -8.40 15.01 3.92
CA SER A 158 -9.35 16.07 4.27
C SER A 158 -9.07 17.34 3.48
N GLY A 159 -7.84 17.57 3.03
CA GLY A 159 -7.56 18.55 1.97
C GLY A 159 -8.13 18.14 0.61
N VAL A 160 -8.41 16.85 0.41
CA VAL A 160 -9.18 16.30 -0.73
C VAL A 160 -10.68 16.26 -0.42
N ALA A 161 -11.07 16.09 0.85
CA ALA A 161 -12.43 15.87 1.34
C ALA A 161 -13.04 17.06 2.08
N ASP A 162 -12.44 18.24 1.98
CA ASP A 162 -13.11 19.51 2.26
C ASP A 162 -14.10 19.77 1.11
N HIS A 163 -14.93 18.79 0.75
CA HIS A 163 -15.92 18.92 -0.32
C HIS A 163 -16.91 20.05 -0.03
N GLU A 164 -17.06 20.45 1.24
CA GLU A 164 -17.95 21.55 1.65
C GLU A 164 -17.32 22.95 1.51
N ASN A 165 -16.00 23.12 1.66
CA ASN A 165 -15.33 24.41 1.41
C ASN A 165 -14.38 24.41 0.20
N MET A 166 -14.29 23.32 -0.56
CA MET A 166 -13.46 23.24 -1.75
C MET A 166 -14.00 24.20 -2.81
N PRO A 167 -13.14 25.07 -3.39
CA PRO A 167 -13.50 25.88 -4.52
C PRO A 167 -14.13 25.00 -5.60
N THR A 168 -15.40 25.26 -5.88
CA THR A 168 -16.19 24.48 -6.83
C THR A 168 -16.49 25.34 -8.04
N THR A 169 -16.37 24.77 -9.23
CA THR A 169 -16.80 25.43 -10.46
C THR A 169 -17.74 24.53 -11.23
N GLN A 170 -18.92 25.06 -11.50
CA GLN A 170 -19.83 24.48 -12.46
C GLN A 170 -19.31 24.79 -13.87
N LEU A 171 -19.03 23.74 -14.63
CA LEU A 171 -18.57 23.82 -16.00
C LEU A 171 -19.75 24.09 -16.94
N ASP A 172 -19.49 24.83 -18.01
CA ASP A 172 -20.51 25.08 -19.03
C ASP A 172 -20.85 23.77 -19.77
N ALA A 173 -22.13 23.45 -19.88
CA ALA A 173 -22.64 22.31 -20.64
C ALA A 173 -22.16 22.31 -22.10
N ALA A 174 -21.84 23.47 -22.67
CA ALA A 174 -21.25 23.59 -24.00
C ALA A 174 -19.87 22.93 -24.14
N LEU A 175 -19.18 22.62 -23.04
CA LEU A 175 -17.90 21.90 -23.03
C LEU A 175 -18.08 20.39 -23.25
N VAL A 176 -19.30 19.86 -23.10
CA VAL A 176 -19.58 18.44 -23.30
C VAL A 176 -19.53 18.11 -24.78
N LYS A 177 -18.67 17.15 -25.14
CA LYS A 177 -18.60 16.55 -26.47
C LYS A 177 -18.61 15.04 -26.31
N ASP A 178 -19.49 14.37 -27.04
CA ASP A 178 -19.63 12.91 -27.00
C ASP A 178 -19.81 12.35 -25.57
N GLY A 179 -20.56 13.06 -24.72
CA GLY A 179 -20.85 12.65 -23.34
C GLY A 179 -19.68 12.81 -22.36
N LYS A 180 -18.63 13.55 -22.75
CA LYS A 180 -17.46 13.82 -21.90
C LYS A 180 -17.00 15.28 -21.97
N VAL A 181 -16.30 15.73 -20.95
CA VAL A 181 -15.52 16.97 -20.96
C VAL A 181 -14.04 16.61 -20.90
N GLY A 182 -13.23 17.11 -21.85
CA GLY A 182 -11.80 16.88 -21.84
C GLY A 182 -11.13 17.52 -20.61
N LEU A 183 -10.20 16.82 -19.97
CA LEU A 183 -9.54 17.27 -18.74
C LEU A 183 -8.91 18.66 -18.87
N LEU A 184 -8.28 18.95 -20.01
CA LEU A 184 -7.66 20.25 -20.28
C LEU A 184 -8.70 21.38 -20.26
N ALA A 185 -9.85 21.14 -20.91
CA ALA A 185 -10.94 22.11 -20.97
C ALA A 185 -11.59 22.30 -19.60
N ALA A 186 -11.74 21.23 -18.81
CA ALA A 186 -12.20 21.30 -17.43
C ALA A 186 -11.25 22.14 -16.55
N MET A 187 -9.92 21.95 -16.67
CA MET A 187 -8.92 22.72 -15.92
C MET A 187 -8.93 24.21 -16.28
N VAL A 188 -9.12 24.56 -17.55
CA VAL A 188 -9.24 25.96 -17.98
C VAL A 188 -10.57 26.57 -17.53
N GLY A 189 -11.68 25.83 -17.69
CA GLY A 189 -13.00 26.26 -17.23
C GLY A 189 -13.06 26.53 -15.73
N ALA A 190 -12.36 25.69 -14.94
CA ALA A 190 -12.17 25.86 -13.51
C ALA A 190 -11.14 26.94 -13.11
N LYS A 191 -10.55 27.65 -14.09
CA LYS A 191 -9.48 28.65 -13.88
C LYS A 191 -8.23 28.10 -13.16
N LEU A 192 -8.01 26.79 -13.23
CA LEU A 192 -6.80 26.16 -12.70
C LEU A 192 -5.60 26.42 -13.60
N CYS A 193 -5.81 26.67 -14.89
CA CYS A 193 -4.77 27.00 -15.87
C CYS A 193 -5.25 28.14 -16.76
N GLY A 194 -4.32 28.99 -17.23
CA GLY A 194 -4.62 30.09 -18.14
C GLY A 194 -4.85 29.64 -19.59
N SER A 195 -4.43 28.42 -19.95
CA SER A 195 -4.64 27.88 -21.30
C SER A 195 -4.60 26.35 -21.34
N ASN A 196 -5.17 25.76 -22.41
CA ASN A 196 -5.09 24.31 -22.67
C ASN A 196 -3.64 23.84 -22.86
N ARG A 197 -2.75 24.71 -23.34
CA ARG A 197 -1.32 24.40 -23.51
C ARG A 197 -0.63 24.22 -22.15
N GLU A 198 -0.90 25.12 -21.20
CA GLU A 198 -0.40 25.01 -19.82
C GLU A 198 -0.93 23.74 -19.15
N ALA A 199 -2.23 23.49 -19.26
CA ALA A 199 -2.86 22.28 -18.71
C ALA A 199 -2.23 21.00 -19.28
N ARG A 200 -2.00 20.94 -20.61
CA ARG A 200 -1.36 19.79 -21.26
C ARG A 200 0.03 19.53 -20.73
N GLN A 201 0.83 20.58 -20.57
CA GLN A 201 2.18 20.47 -20.03
C GLN A 201 2.17 19.91 -18.60
N LEU A 202 1.26 20.39 -17.75
CA LEU A 202 1.14 19.92 -16.36
C LEU A 202 0.70 18.45 -16.29
N VAL A 203 -0.25 18.03 -17.12
CA VAL A 203 -0.69 16.63 -17.21
C VAL A 203 0.47 15.74 -17.66
N GLN A 204 1.17 16.11 -18.73
CA GLN A 204 2.32 15.33 -19.23
C GLN A 204 3.48 15.26 -18.23
N GLN A 205 3.68 16.30 -17.42
CA GLN A 205 4.66 16.32 -16.33
C GLN A 205 4.17 15.54 -15.08
N GLY A 206 2.95 15.01 -15.09
CA GLY A 206 2.37 14.26 -13.98
C GLY A 206 2.02 15.15 -12.78
N GLY A 207 1.79 16.44 -13.00
CA GLY A 207 1.41 17.41 -11.97
C GLY A 207 -0.09 17.48 -11.70
N VAL A 208 -0.90 16.59 -12.27
CA VAL A 208 -2.36 16.58 -12.16
C VAL A 208 -2.84 15.24 -11.61
N LEU A 209 -3.69 15.29 -10.58
CA LEU A 209 -4.45 14.14 -10.12
C LEU A 209 -5.94 14.42 -10.29
N VAL A 210 -6.70 13.39 -10.63
CA VAL A 210 -8.17 13.41 -10.73
C VAL A 210 -8.69 12.37 -9.75
N ASP A 211 -9.53 12.79 -8.79
CA ASP A 211 -10.05 11.93 -7.70
C ASP A 211 -8.97 11.11 -6.97
N GLY A 212 -7.78 11.70 -6.84
CA GLY A 212 -6.62 11.07 -6.19
C GLY A 212 -5.75 10.21 -7.12
N GLU A 213 -6.17 9.96 -8.35
CA GLU A 213 -5.40 9.20 -9.34
C GLU A 213 -4.55 10.12 -10.23
N LYS A 214 -3.30 9.75 -10.45
CA LYS A 214 -2.38 10.52 -11.29
C LYS A 214 -2.74 10.34 -12.76
N VAL A 215 -3.05 11.44 -13.46
CA VAL A 215 -3.36 11.44 -14.90
C VAL A 215 -2.18 12.02 -15.67
N THR A 216 -1.66 11.25 -16.63
CA THR A 216 -0.57 11.66 -17.53
C THR A 216 -0.99 11.77 -19.00
N ASP A 217 -2.19 11.31 -19.33
CA ASP A 217 -2.75 11.39 -20.68
C ASP A 217 -3.49 12.73 -20.89
N PRO A 218 -3.03 13.62 -21.77
CA PRO A 218 -3.70 14.88 -22.05
C PRO A 218 -5.01 14.74 -22.83
N THR A 219 -5.35 13.54 -23.30
CA THR A 219 -6.62 13.22 -23.96
C THR A 219 -7.67 12.66 -23.01
N PHE A 220 -7.33 12.48 -21.73
CA PHE A 220 -8.24 12.03 -20.69
C PHE A 220 -9.50 12.90 -20.64
N GLY A 221 -10.66 12.24 -20.52
CA GLY A 221 -11.97 12.89 -20.52
C GLY A 221 -12.80 12.43 -19.32
N LEU A 222 -13.48 13.39 -18.70
CA LEU A 222 -14.41 13.20 -17.59
C LEU A 222 -15.81 12.93 -18.14
N THR A 223 -16.47 11.87 -17.71
CA THR A 223 -17.85 11.58 -18.15
C THR A 223 -18.84 12.55 -17.52
N VAL A 224 -19.98 12.76 -18.19
CA VAL A 224 -21.09 13.55 -17.62
C VAL A 224 -21.53 12.98 -16.26
N GLU A 225 -21.60 11.67 -16.12
CA GLU A 225 -21.94 10.99 -14.86
C GLU A 225 -20.93 11.32 -13.75
N GLN A 226 -19.64 11.27 -14.05
CA GLN A 226 -18.60 11.67 -13.09
C GLN A 226 -18.76 13.14 -12.68
N LEU A 227 -19.03 14.03 -13.63
CA LEU A 227 -19.20 15.46 -13.36
C LEU A 227 -20.49 15.79 -12.60
N GLN A 228 -21.56 15.02 -12.77
CA GLN A 228 -22.80 15.14 -11.99
C GLN A 228 -22.56 14.78 -10.52
N ASN A 229 -21.72 13.78 -10.25
CA ASN A 229 -21.29 13.41 -8.89
C ASN A 229 -20.21 14.37 -8.34
N GLY A 230 -19.54 15.09 -9.24
CA GLY A 230 -18.51 16.08 -8.96
C GLY A 230 -17.13 15.46 -8.86
N VAL A 231 -16.19 16.00 -9.64
CA VAL A 231 -14.83 15.47 -9.78
C VAL A 231 -13.83 16.41 -9.11
N VAL A 232 -12.88 15.88 -8.36
CA VAL A 232 -11.81 16.66 -7.74
C VAL A 232 -10.56 16.65 -8.62
N ILE A 233 -10.13 17.84 -9.03
CA ILE A 233 -8.87 18.04 -9.75
C ILE A 233 -7.85 18.62 -8.78
N LYS A 234 -6.70 17.94 -8.65
CA LYS A 234 -5.53 18.44 -7.93
C LYS A 234 -4.48 18.95 -8.92
N LYS A 235 -4.11 20.23 -8.81
CA LYS A 235 -2.97 20.85 -9.51
C LYS A 235 -1.78 20.98 -8.56
N GLY A 236 -0.68 20.28 -8.87
CA GLY A 236 0.55 20.29 -8.08
C GLY A 236 0.36 19.70 -6.68
N LYS A 237 1.02 20.26 -5.67
CA LYS A 237 1.05 19.68 -4.31
C LYS A 237 -0.14 20.07 -3.43
N LYS A 238 -0.72 21.27 -3.60
CA LYS A 238 -1.66 21.88 -2.64
C LYS A 238 -2.96 22.43 -3.23
N THR A 239 -3.10 22.50 -4.56
CA THR A 239 -4.29 23.12 -5.17
C THR A 239 -5.31 22.04 -5.47
N TYR A 240 -6.46 22.08 -4.81
CA TYR A 240 -7.59 21.20 -5.04
C TYR A 240 -8.79 22.03 -5.50
N HIS A 241 -9.57 21.49 -6.43
CA HIS A 241 -10.72 22.18 -6.98
C HIS A 241 -11.74 21.18 -7.49
N LYS A 242 -13.00 21.36 -7.11
CA LYS A 242 -14.10 20.49 -7.53
C LYS A 242 -14.70 21.05 -8.82
N VAL A 243 -14.90 20.20 -9.81
CA VAL A 243 -15.61 20.53 -11.04
C VAL A 243 -16.90 19.72 -11.13
N THR A 244 -17.99 20.40 -11.44
CA THR A 244 -19.31 19.80 -11.68
C THR A 244 -19.82 20.23 -13.04
N LEU A 245 -20.84 19.52 -13.55
CA LEU A 245 -21.61 19.94 -14.72
C LEU A 245 -22.97 20.50 -14.27
#